data_AF-X1HG98-F1
#
_entry.id   AF-X1HG98-F1
#
_cell.length_a   1.000
_cell.length_b   1.000
_cell.length_c   1.000
_cell.angle_alpha   90.00
_cell.angle_beta   90.00
_cell.angle_gamma   90.00
#
_symmetry.space_group_name_H-M   'P 1'
#
loop_
_entity.id
_entity.type
_entity.pdbx_description
1 polymer ?
#
loop_
_entity_poly.entity_id
_entity_poly.type
_entity_poly.pdbx_seq_one_letter_code
_entity_poly.pdbx_strand_id
1 'polypeptide(L)'
;ADEMDLKSLQDALIRTRKGEYLRLAEISTLEERPIAGSIDRENQQFQQTIMWEFRGPGKAAQKYKESVFSKLELPPGFSATLEETWAWTEEEKG
;
A
#
# COMPACT_ATOMS: atom_id res chain seq x y z
N ALA A 1 15.16 8.77 -1.69
CA ALA A 1 15.35 7.33 -1.45
C ALA A 1 16.27 6.85 -2.55
N ASP A 2 17.38 6.22 -2.20
CA ASP A 2 18.24 5.58 -3.22
C ASP A 2 17.44 4.44 -3.84
N GLU A 3 17.17 4.55 -5.13
CA GLU A 3 16.55 3.49 -5.92
C GLU A 3 17.61 2.38 -6.07
N MET A 4 17.62 1.44 -5.13
CA MET A 4 18.56 0.33 -5.16
C MET A 4 18.14 -0.62 -6.30
N ASP A 5 18.89 -0.58 -7.39
CA ASP A 5 18.71 -1.44 -8.55
C ASP A 5 18.88 -2.92 -8.17
N LEU A 6 17.88 -3.74 -8.51
CA LEU A 6 17.84 -5.19 -8.23
C LEU A 6 19.06 -5.91 -8.80
N LYS A 7 19.53 -5.47 -9.98
CA LYS A 7 20.72 -6.04 -10.62
C LYS A 7 21.99 -5.74 -9.82
N SER A 8 22.13 -4.50 -9.37
CA SER A 8 23.23 -4.09 -8.49
C SER A 8 23.27 -4.92 -7.19
N LEU A 9 22.12 -5.25 -6.62
CA LEU A 9 22.03 -6.13 -5.44
C LEU A 9 22.41 -7.58 -5.77
N GLN A 10 21.98 -8.11 -6.92
CA GLN A 10 22.33 -9.45 -7.40
C GLN A 10 23.84 -9.62 -7.66
N ASP A 11 24.50 -8.58 -8.17
CA ASP A 11 25.93 -8.55 -8.44
C ASP A 11 26.78 -8.32 -7.18
N ALA A 12 26.15 -8.04 -6.02
CA ALA A 12 26.86 -7.82 -4.77
C ALA A 12 27.66 -9.07 -4.34
N LEU A 13 28.91 -8.85 -3.91
CA LEU A 13 29.80 -9.91 -3.46
C LEU A 13 29.69 -10.14 -1.96
N ILE A 14 29.47 -11.39 -1.57
CA ILE A 14 29.42 -11.84 -0.19
C ILE A 14 30.66 -12.69 0.09
N ARG A 15 31.38 -12.32 1.17
CA ARG A 15 32.55 -13.06 1.61
C ARG A 15 32.14 -14.23 2.50
N THR A 16 32.58 -15.44 2.16
CA THR A 16 32.35 -16.65 2.95
C THR A 16 33.31 -16.70 4.15
N ARG A 17 33.01 -17.56 5.12
CA ARG A 17 33.90 -17.81 6.28
C ARG A 17 35.28 -18.33 5.87
N LYS A 18 35.38 -19.00 4.71
CA LYS A 18 36.63 -19.49 4.14
C LYS A 18 37.38 -18.44 3.31
N GLY A 19 36.81 -17.23 3.18
CA GLY A 19 37.42 -16.09 2.50
C GLY A 19 37.12 -15.99 1.01
N GLU A 20 36.31 -16.90 0.46
CA GLU A 20 35.85 -16.87 -0.93
C GLU A 20 34.82 -15.75 -1.10
N TYR A 21 34.63 -15.28 -2.34
CA TYR A 21 33.58 -14.34 -2.70
C TYR A 21 32.56 -15.04 -3.60
N LEU A 22 31.28 -14.93 -3.25
CA LEU A 22 30.16 -15.41 -4.04
C LEU A 22 29.28 -14.23 -4.42
N ARG A 23 28.69 -14.25 -5.61
CA ARG A 23 27.65 -13.27 -5.94
C ARG A 23 26.37 -13.63 -5.22
N LEU A 24 25.60 -12.63 -4.79
CA LEU A 24 24.32 -12.86 -4.11
C LEU A 24 23.36 -13.68 -5.00
N ALA A 25 23.38 -13.47 -6.32
CA ALA A 25 22.59 -14.23 -7.28
C ALA A 25 22.92 -15.74 -7.35
N GLU A 26 24.10 -16.17 -6.90
CA GLU A 26 24.51 -17.59 -6.94
C GLU A 26 23.94 -18.40 -5.77
N ILE A 27 23.47 -17.72 -4.72
CA ILE A 27 23.04 -18.34 -3.46
C ILE A 27 21.66 -17.90 -2.99
N SER A 28 20.95 -17.06 -3.76
CA SER A 28 19.64 -16.55 -3.40
C SER A 28 18.76 -16.28 -4.62
N THR A 29 17.46 -16.17 -4.39
CA THR A 29 16.49 -15.73 -5.39
C THR A 29 15.88 -14.42 -4.90
N LEU A 30 15.90 -13.39 -5.75
CA LEU A 30 15.30 -12.10 -5.46
C LEU A 30 14.15 -11.85 -6.44
N GLU A 31 13.05 -11.34 -5.92
CA GLU A 31 11.86 -11.00 -6.68
C GLU A 31 11.36 -9.63 -6.22
N GLU A 32 10.93 -8.82 -7.18
CA GLU A 32 10.21 -7.61 -6.86
C GLU A 32 8.76 -7.98 -6.55
N ARG A 33 8.26 -7.48 -5.41
CA ARG A 33 6.87 -7.67 -5.03
C ARG A 33 6.23 -6.32 -4.79
N PRO A 34 5.05 -6.06 -5.40
CA PRO A 34 4.26 -4.91 -5.00
C PRO A 34 3.83 -5.14 -3.56
N ILE A 35 4.37 -4.34 -2.65
CA ILE A 35 3.81 -4.21 -1.31
C ILE A 35 2.66 -3.21 -1.40
N ALA A 36 1.53 -3.52 -0.75
CA ALA A 36 0.55 -2.49 -0.44
C ALA A 36 1.28 -1.36 0.29
N GLY A 37 0.90 -0.10 0.04
CA GLY A 37 1.59 1.08 0.54
C GLY A 37 1.60 1.19 2.07
N SER A 38 1.48 2.40 2.62
CA SER A 38 1.34 2.54 4.08
C SER A 38 0.12 1.75 4.56
N ILE A 39 0.37 0.67 5.31
CA ILE A 39 -0.66 0.01 6.09
C ILE A 39 -0.67 0.73 7.42
N ASP A 40 -1.71 1.51 7.66
CA ASP A 40 -1.91 2.16 8.95
C ASP A 40 -2.41 1.13 9.96
N ARG A 41 -2.06 1.32 11.22
CA ARG A 41 -2.49 0.44 12.30
C ARG A 41 -3.04 1.25 13.44
N GLU A 42 -4.33 1.09 13.70
CA GLU A 42 -5.03 1.73 14.81
C GLU A 42 -5.72 0.65 15.65
N ASN A 43 -5.62 0.74 16.98
CA ASN A 43 -6.23 -0.24 17.90
C ASN A 43 -5.91 -1.70 17.56
N GLN A 44 -4.68 -1.94 17.10
CA GLN A 44 -4.17 -3.24 16.65
C GLN A 44 -4.83 -3.81 15.38
N GLN A 45 -5.71 -3.06 14.72
CA GLN A 45 -6.34 -3.42 13.45
C GLN A 45 -5.59 -2.76 12.29
N PHE A 46 -5.43 -3.48 11.19
CA PHE A 46 -4.84 -2.93 9.98
C PHE A 46 -5.90 -2.15 9.21
N GLN A 47 -5.55 -0.93 8.80
CA GLN A 47 -6.39 -0.05 8.01
C GLN A 47 -5.68 0.29 6.69
N GLN A 48 -6.47 0.42 5.62
CA GLN A 48 -6.01 0.95 4.35
C GLN A 48 -7.03 1.96 3.82
N THR A 49 -6.61 3.19 3.59
CA THR A 49 -7.43 4.21 2.97
C THR A 49 -7.22 4.19 1.45
N ILE A 50 -8.30 3.98 0.69
CA ILE A 50 -8.26 3.97 -0.78
C ILE A 50 -8.61 5.36 -1.27
N MET A 51 -7.59 6.10 -1.70
CA MET A 51 -7.76 7.39 -2.36
C MET A 51 -8.01 7.19 -3.86
N TRP A 52 -8.99 7.89 -4.40
CA TRP A 52 -9.41 7.73 -5.79
C TRP A 52 -9.85 9.08 -6.37
N GLU A 53 -9.82 9.20 -7.69
CA GLU A 53 -10.23 10.40 -8.42
C GLU A 53 -11.36 10.06 -9.40
N PHE A 54 -12.41 10.89 -9.44
CA PHE A 54 -13.47 10.81 -10.45
C PHE A 54 -13.31 11.91 -11.49
N ARG A 55 -13.18 11.54 -12.76
CA ARG A 55 -13.14 12.50 -13.87
C ARG A 55 -14.56 12.77 -14.38
N GLY A 56 -15.27 13.73 -13.77
CA GLY A 56 -16.62 14.10 -14.19
C GLY A 56 -17.38 14.94 -13.16
N PRO A 57 -18.70 15.13 -13.35
CA PRO A 57 -19.52 15.90 -12.43
C PRO A 57 -19.57 15.27 -11.02
N GLY A 58 -19.44 16.09 -9.97
CA GLY A 58 -19.40 15.61 -8.59
C GLY A 58 -20.62 14.78 -8.15
N LYS A 59 -21.83 15.09 -8.65
CA LYS A 59 -23.03 14.28 -8.39
C LYS A 59 -22.91 12.85 -8.96
N ALA A 60 -22.25 12.68 -10.10
CA ALA A 60 -21.99 11.36 -10.66
C ALA A 60 -20.93 10.63 -9.85
N ALA A 61 -19.88 11.33 -9.40
CA ALA A 61 -18.86 10.77 -8.50
C ALA A 61 -19.48 10.23 -7.20
N GLN A 62 -20.37 11.00 -6.56
CA GLN A 62 -21.05 10.59 -5.34
C GLN A 62 -21.91 9.34 -5.56
N LYS A 63 -22.74 9.32 -6.61
CA LYS A 63 -23.58 8.15 -6.94
C LYS A 63 -22.73 6.91 -7.26
N TYR A 64 -21.62 7.09 -7.96
CA TYR A 64 -20.69 6.01 -8.27
C TYR A 64 -20.09 5.43 -6.98
N LYS A 65 -19.58 6.29 -6.09
CA LYS A 65 -19.03 5.90 -4.79
C LYS A 65 -20.04 5.10 -3.96
N GLU A 66 -21.26 5.62 -3.80
CA GLU A 66 -22.34 4.96 -3.07
C GLU A 66 -22.74 3.63 -3.70
N SER A 67 -22.82 3.55 -5.04
CA SER A 67 -23.16 2.31 -5.74
C SER A 67 -22.07 1.25 -5.62
N VAL A 68 -20.80 1.62 -5.58
CA VAL A 68 -19.69 0.68 -5.39
C VAL A 68 -19.70 0.19 -3.94
N PHE A 69 -19.80 1.11 -2.99
CA PHE A 69 -19.81 0.80 -1.55
C PHE A 69 -20.98 -0.10 -1.13
N SER A 70 -22.18 0.18 -1.62
CA SER A 70 -23.36 -0.64 -1.31
C SER A 70 -23.30 -2.07 -1.86
N LYS A 71 -22.42 -2.34 -2.82
CA LYS A 71 -22.23 -3.67 -3.44
C LYS A 71 -20.94 -4.35 -2.98
N LEU A 72 -20.23 -3.79 -2.01
CA LEU A 72 -19.00 -4.39 -1.50
C LEU A 72 -19.32 -5.66 -0.72
N GLU A 73 -18.81 -6.78 -1.21
CA GLU A 73 -18.77 -8.04 -0.49
C GLU A 73 -17.37 -8.19 0.11
N LEU A 74 -17.30 -8.20 1.44
CA LEU A 74 -16.04 -8.30 2.17
C LEU A 74 -15.86 -9.70 2.74
N PRO A 75 -14.62 -10.23 2.75
CA PRO A 75 -14.32 -11.47 3.47
C PRO A 75 -14.62 -11.34 4.97
N PRO A 76 -14.87 -12.45 5.69
CA PRO A 76 -15.05 -12.42 7.12
C PRO A 76 -13.87 -11.72 7.84
N GLY A 77 -14.18 -10.87 8.81
CA GLY A 77 -13.18 -10.10 9.57
C GLY A 77 -12.75 -8.78 8.93
N PHE A 78 -13.28 -8.43 7.75
CA PHE A 78 -13.07 -7.13 7.12
C PHE A 78 -14.32 -6.25 7.26
N SER A 79 -14.08 -4.96 7.45
CA SER A 79 -15.10 -3.92 7.41
C SER A 79 -14.62 -2.78 6.52
N ALA A 80 -15.55 -2.12 5.85
CA ALA A 80 -15.28 -0.89 5.13
C ALA A 80 -16.18 0.22 5.68
N THR A 81 -15.64 1.43 5.74
CA THR A 81 -16.37 2.66 6.02
C THR A 81 -16.18 3.60 4.84
N LEU A 82 -17.18 4.44 4.63
CA LEU A 82 -17.12 5.49 3.62
C LEU A 82 -16.86 6.78 4.40
N GLU A 83 -15.60 7.20 4.50
CA GLU A 83 -15.27 8.45 5.19
C GLU A 83 -16.01 9.60 4.51
N GLU A 84 -16.88 10.26 5.27
CA GLU A 84 -17.47 11.54 4.90
C GLU A 84 -16.43 12.63 5.15
N THR A 85 -15.57 12.83 4.16
CA THR A 85 -14.76 14.04 4.00
C THR A 85 -13.68 14.21 5.08
N TRP A 86 -12.44 14.44 4.65
CA TRP A 86 -11.47 15.22 5.42
C TRP A 86 -11.93 16.69 5.58
N ALA A 87 -13.19 16.91 5.97
CA ALA A 87 -13.66 18.20 6.41
C ALA A 87 -13.35 18.27 7.90
N TRP A 88 -12.32 19.04 8.23
CA TRP A 88 -12.19 19.85 9.45
C TRP A 88 -13.22 19.50 10.53
N THR A 89 -12.74 18.98 11.66
CA THR A 89 -13.58 18.76 12.84
C THR A 89 -14.37 20.03 13.15
N GLU A 90 -15.58 19.92 13.73
CA GLU A 90 -16.40 21.11 14.07
C GLU A 90 -15.62 22.14 14.91
N GLU A 91 -14.61 21.69 15.65
CA GLU A 91 -13.70 22.50 16.45
C GLU A 91 -12.88 23.50 15.61
N GLU A 92 -12.58 23.16 14.36
CA GLU A 92 -11.85 24.05 13.45
C GLU A 92 -12.75 24.90 12.54
N LYS A 93 -14.08 24.77 12.66
CA LYS A 93 -15.07 25.68 12.03
C LYS A 93 -15.46 26.86 12.92
N GLY A 94 -14.93 26.93 14.15
CA GLY A 94 -15.20 27.98 15.15
C GLY A 94 -14.18 29.11 15.16
#